data_AF-C0ZFJ9-F1
#
_entry.id   AF-C0ZFJ9-F1
#
_cell.length_a   1.000
_cell.length_b   1.000
_cell.length_c   1.000
_cell.angle_alpha   90.00
_cell.angle_beta   90.00
_cell.angle_gamma   90.00
#
_symmetry.space_group_name_H-M   'P 1'
#
loop_
_entity.id
_entity.type
_entity.pdbx_description
1 polymer ?
#
loop_
_entity_poly.entity_id
_entity_poly.type
_entity_poly.pdbx_seq_one_letter_code
_entity_poly.pdbx_strand_id
1 'polypeptide(L)'
;METVPKYSLSNTMEQLNGERCYIFDQVGSKLLAHATFAVSDVSYFTSQMHEARLPVRSDSPTYRLTLKQVTSSLHKGSYQVKVLAKLEGLHHVVLKIDDVSWDVFGGHLTAQVPKDTLSVVPITEEDFEALSRAVFDFDWSKLIVPAECSGTKQSDAFEDLVSELLQTMAIDNFTRIGTGVDRGRDGQFQINMASWIHSVNVSTNWVLQCKYSMNRSNLSIDEIYSEMIKVLMHKPDYYLLVTNRKLTSDFVDWFQSDLMQDTNYYIPFKKVLIQREELEGMLSLPQYLWLKKKYFG
;
A
#
# COMPACT_ATOMS: atom_id res chain seq x y z
N MET A 1 -13.40 -0.16 42.95
CA MET A 1 -12.37 0.43 42.05
C MET A 1 -11.29 -0.62 41.89
N GLU A 2 -11.33 -1.37 40.79
CA GLU A 2 -10.25 -2.31 40.45
C GLU A 2 -9.00 -1.49 40.09
N THR A 3 -7.91 -1.77 40.79
CA THR A 3 -6.62 -1.13 40.53
C THR A 3 -6.06 -1.68 39.24
N VAL A 4 -6.06 -0.89 38.17
CA VAL A 4 -5.40 -1.21 36.91
C VAL A 4 -3.92 -1.54 37.21
N PRO A 5 -3.39 -2.71 36.80
CA PRO A 5 -2.01 -3.06 37.10
C PRO A 5 -1.05 -2.04 36.47
N LYS A 6 -0.10 -1.53 37.25
CA LYS A 6 0.98 -0.70 36.73
C LYS A 6 2.01 -1.61 36.05
N TYR A 7 1.93 -1.71 34.73
CA TYR A 7 2.95 -2.39 33.93
C TYR A 7 4.19 -1.49 33.79
N SER A 8 5.39 -2.07 33.91
CA SER A 8 6.63 -1.36 33.59
C SER A 8 6.73 -1.19 32.07
N LEU A 9 6.84 0.06 31.61
CA LEU A 9 6.98 0.40 30.19
C LEU A 9 8.14 -0.39 29.53
N SER A 10 9.23 -0.65 30.25
CA SER A 10 10.36 -1.42 29.73
C SER A 10 9.97 -2.84 29.27
N ASN A 11 9.24 -3.58 30.11
CA ASN A 11 8.83 -4.95 29.83
C ASN A 11 7.78 -4.98 28.72
N THR A 12 6.88 -4.00 28.73
CA THR A 12 5.86 -3.85 27.68
C THR A 12 6.50 -3.56 26.32
N MET A 13 7.50 -2.67 26.26
CA MET A 13 8.19 -2.34 25.01
C MET A 13 8.94 -3.54 24.42
N GLU A 14 9.61 -4.34 25.25
CA GLU A 14 10.28 -5.56 24.78
C GLU A 14 9.30 -6.57 24.17
N GLN A 15 8.10 -6.71 24.75
CA GLN A 15 7.05 -7.59 24.22
C GLN A 15 6.46 -7.12 22.88
N LEU A 16 6.65 -5.85 22.51
CA LEU A 16 6.23 -5.33 21.20
C LEU A 16 7.24 -5.67 20.09
N ASN A 17 8.42 -6.21 20.42
CA ASN A 17 9.40 -6.58 19.39
C ASN A 17 8.87 -7.70 18.50
N GLY A 18 8.92 -7.48 17.18
CA GLY A 18 8.42 -8.41 16.18
C GLY A 18 6.94 -8.22 15.85
N GLU A 19 6.23 -7.36 16.59
CA GLU A 19 4.82 -7.08 16.32
C GLU A 19 4.64 -6.26 15.04
N ARG A 20 3.48 -6.44 14.40
CA ARG A 20 3.13 -5.69 13.21
C ARG A 20 2.79 -4.25 13.58
N CYS A 21 3.28 -3.32 12.78
CA CYS A 21 2.96 -1.91 12.90
C CYS A 21 2.45 -1.30 11.60
N TYR A 22 1.76 -0.18 11.77
CA TYR A 22 1.02 0.55 10.75
C TYR A 22 1.58 1.95 10.66
N ILE A 23 2.01 2.34 9.48
CA ILE A 23 2.64 3.63 9.23
C ILE A 23 1.64 4.51 8.50
N PHE A 24 1.24 5.60 9.11
CA PHE A 24 0.32 6.58 8.55
C PHE A 24 1.07 7.86 8.17
N ASP A 25 0.42 8.70 7.38
CA ASP A 25 0.85 10.08 7.19
C ASP A 25 0.93 10.84 8.52
N GLN A 26 1.52 12.04 8.49
CA GLN A 26 1.74 12.84 9.70
C GLN A 26 0.43 13.15 10.45
N VAL A 27 -0.69 13.27 9.73
CA VAL A 27 -2.01 13.59 10.30
C VAL A 27 -2.72 12.33 10.83
N GLY A 28 -2.23 11.12 10.50
CA GLY A 28 -2.86 9.85 10.89
C GLY A 28 -4.10 9.49 10.08
N SER A 29 -4.34 10.20 8.98
CA SER A 29 -5.54 10.11 8.15
C SER A 29 -5.43 9.02 7.09
N LYS A 30 -4.21 8.73 6.64
CA LYS A 30 -3.95 7.81 5.53
C LYS A 30 -2.91 6.78 5.93
N LEU A 31 -3.25 5.50 5.82
CA LEU A 31 -2.29 4.40 5.95
C LEU A 31 -1.36 4.39 4.72
N LEU A 32 -0.05 4.41 4.97
CA LEU A 32 0.99 4.46 3.94
C LEU A 32 1.69 3.12 3.75
N ALA A 33 1.94 2.38 4.84
CA ALA A 33 2.64 1.10 4.79
C ALA A 33 2.42 0.26 6.07
N HIS A 34 2.84 -1.00 6.01
CA HIS A 34 3.05 -1.86 7.17
C HIS A 34 4.53 -2.14 7.38
N ALA A 35 4.92 -2.48 8.60
CA ALA A 35 6.26 -2.93 8.92
C ALA A 35 6.26 -3.84 10.16
N THR A 36 7.41 -4.44 10.44
CA THR A 36 7.69 -5.18 11.67
C THR A 36 8.39 -4.24 12.64
N PHE A 37 7.79 -4.02 13.81
CA PHE A 37 8.33 -3.13 14.83
C PHE A 37 9.47 -3.79 15.59
N ALA A 38 10.52 -3.02 15.84
CA ALA A 38 11.58 -3.37 16.76
C ALA A 38 11.98 -2.16 17.60
N VAL A 39 12.24 -2.39 18.87
CA VAL A 39 12.71 -1.42 19.84
C VAL A 39 13.95 -1.94 20.56
N SER A 40 14.91 -1.06 20.77
CA SER A 40 16.09 -1.32 21.57
C SER A 40 16.33 -0.17 22.54
N ASP A 41 16.67 -0.51 23.77
CA ASP A 41 17.07 0.44 24.79
C ASP A 41 18.51 0.89 24.55
N VAL A 42 18.70 2.17 24.22
CA VAL A 42 20.05 2.72 23.93
C VAL A 42 20.80 2.99 25.24
N SER A 43 20.08 3.21 26.34
CA SER A 43 20.63 3.55 27.65
C SER A 43 21.43 2.40 28.30
N TYR A 44 21.12 1.14 27.95
CA TYR A 44 21.73 -0.04 28.59
C TYR A 44 23.15 -0.33 28.08
N PHE A 45 23.49 0.09 26.86
CA PHE A 45 24.81 -0.16 26.28
C PHE A 45 25.86 0.84 26.78
N THR A 46 25.48 2.12 26.92
CA THR A 46 26.36 3.16 27.44
C THR A 46 26.65 2.99 28.93
N SER A 47 25.67 2.53 29.73
CA SER A 47 25.88 2.31 31.16
C SER A 47 26.86 1.16 31.47
N GLN A 48 26.87 0.07 30.67
CA GLN A 48 27.87 -1.00 30.83
C GLN A 48 29.26 -0.63 30.31
N MET A 49 29.37 0.27 29.32
CA MET A 49 30.66 0.80 28.86
C MET A 49 31.24 1.87 29.80
N HIS A 50 30.38 2.62 30.53
CA HIS A 50 30.80 3.77 31.36
C HIS A 50 31.11 3.45 32.83
N GLU A 51 31.08 2.19 33.27
CA GLU A 51 31.75 1.82 34.54
C GLU A 51 33.26 2.09 34.51
N ALA A 52 33.83 2.39 33.34
CA ALA A 52 35.15 2.99 33.18
C ALA A 52 35.06 4.49 32.80
N ARG A 53 34.99 5.35 33.83
CA ARG A 53 35.41 6.77 33.86
C ARG A 53 34.40 7.85 33.38
N LEU A 54 34.14 8.74 34.34
CA LEU A 54 33.54 10.09 34.33
C LEU A 54 31.99 10.20 34.31
N PRO A 55 31.41 11.14 35.10
CA PRO A 55 29.97 11.35 35.15
C PRO A 55 29.51 12.07 33.88
N VAL A 56 28.88 11.33 32.97
CA VAL A 56 28.24 11.90 31.78
C VAL A 56 26.89 12.50 32.17
N ARG A 57 26.63 13.68 31.60
CA ARG A 57 25.38 14.44 31.71
C ARG A 57 24.16 13.53 31.51
N SER A 58 23.14 13.76 32.33
CA SER A 58 21.82 13.14 32.30
C SER A 58 21.09 13.44 30.98
N ASP A 59 21.45 12.75 29.91
CA ASP A 59 20.56 12.62 28.76
C ASP A 59 19.40 11.72 29.18
N SER A 60 18.17 12.20 28.99
CA SER A 60 16.96 11.43 29.22
C SER A 60 17.08 10.08 28.49
N PRO A 61 16.75 8.96 29.14
CA PRO A 61 16.91 7.66 28.51
C PRO A 61 16.09 7.61 27.22
N THR A 62 16.64 6.99 26.17
CA THR A 62 16.02 6.93 24.84
C THR A 62 15.82 5.50 24.37
N TYR A 63 14.79 5.32 23.54
CA TYR A 63 14.62 4.13 22.72
C TYR A 63 15.06 4.39 21.30
N ARG A 64 15.70 3.39 20.68
CA ARG A 64 15.85 3.32 19.24
C ARG A 64 14.74 2.43 18.68
N LEU A 65 13.91 3.04 17.85
CA LEU A 65 12.82 2.39 17.13
C LEU A 65 13.31 2.02 15.73
N THR A 66 12.86 0.88 15.22
CA THR A 66 13.18 0.40 13.88
C THR A 66 11.96 -0.28 13.28
N LEU A 67 11.58 0.15 12.08
CA LEU A 67 10.52 -0.46 11.28
C LEU A 67 11.19 -1.25 10.17
N LYS A 68 11.12 -2.58 10.27
CA LYS A 68 11.71 -3.52 9.32
C LYS A 68 10.67 -3.95 8.30
N GLN A 69 11.12 -4.43 7.14
CA GLN A 69 10.23 -5.02 6.12
C GLN A 69 9.07 -4.08 5.74
N VAL A 70 9.36 -2.79 5.56
CA VAL A 70 8.35 -1.80 5.19
C VAL A 70 7.75 -2.18 3.82
N THR A 71 6.43 -2.31 3.75
CA THR A 71 5.74 -2.83 2.55
C THR A 71 5.76 -1.87 1.36
N SER A 72 6.07 -0.61 1.59
CA SER A 72 6.09 0.44 0.57
C SER A 72 7.32 1.32 0.75
N SER A 73 7.85 1.85 -0.35
CA SER A 73 9.00 2.75 -0.32
C SER A 73 8.59 4.07 0.34
N LEU A 74 9.11 4.30 1.54
CA LEU A 74 8.93 5.55 2.28
C LEU A 74 10.24 6.34 2.32
N HIS A 75 10.12 7.65 2.22
CA HIS A 75 11.26 8.55 2.31
C HIS A 75 11.52 8.95 3.77
N LYS A 76 12.61 9.68 3.99
CA LYS A 76 12.81 10.38 5.26
C LYS A 76 11.65 11.36 5.48
N GLY A 77 11.02 11.33 6.65
CA GLY A 77 9.84 12.15 6.91
C GLY A 77 9.24 11.91 8.29
N SER A 78 8.15 12.61 8.57
CA SER A 78 7.37 12.42 9.81
C SER A 78 6.17 11.54 9.55
N TYR A 79 6.01 10.50 10.37
CA TYR A 79 4.95 9.50 10.24
C TYR A 79 4.37 9.17 11.60
N GLN A 80 3.07 8.91 11.65
CA GLN A 80 2.46 8.28 12.81
C GLN A 80 2.59 6.76 12.69
N VAL A 81 3.04 6.10 13.77
CA VAL A 81 3.16 4.65 13.80
C VAL A 81 2.29 4.09 14.92
N LYS A 82 1.47 3.10 14.58
CA LYS A 82 0.68 2.33 15.55
C LYS A 82 1.19 0.91 15.59
N VAL A 83 1.48 0.39 16.77
CA VAL A 83 1.84 -1.02 16.99
C VAL A 83 0.73 -1.67 17.80
N LEU A 84 0.14 -2.73 17.27
CA LEU A 84 -0.92 -3.47 17.95
C LEU A 84 -0.34 -4.75 18.53
N ALA A 85 -0.68 -5.08 19.77
CA ALA A 85 -0.25 -6.33 20.39
C ALA A 85 -1.30 -6.90 21.34
N LYS A 86 -1.26 -8.22 21.51
CA LYS A 86 -2.00 -8.92 22.55
C LYS A 86 -1.05 -9.24 23.69
N LEU A 87 -1.20 -8.55 24.82
CA LEU A 87 -0.34 -8.72 25.99
C LEU A 87 -1.07 -9.47 27.09
N GLU A 88 -0.35 -10.34 27.80
CA GLU A 88 -0.89 -11.07 28.94
C GLU A 88 -1.40 -10.08 30.03
N GLY A 89 -2.67 -10.22 30.40
CA GLY A 89 -3.34 -9.41 31.41
C GLY A 89 -3.90 -8.05 30.95
N LEU A 90 -3.46 -7.51 29.81
CA LEU A 90 -4.06 -6.29 29.21
C LEU A 90 -4.97 -6.60 28.01
N HIS A 91 -5.03 -7.86 27.58
CA HIS A 91 -5.75 -8.39 26.42
C HIS A 91 -5.32 -7.76 25.08
N HIS A 92 -5.55 -6.46 24.87
CA HIS A 92 -5.28 -5.75 23.63
C HIS A 92 -4.71 -4.36 23.91
N VAL A 93 -3.60 -4.01 23.28
CA VAL A 93 -2.95 -2.71 23.45
C VAL A 93 -2.55 -2.09 22.12
N VAL A 94 -2.43 -0.75 22.12
CA VAL A 94 -1.79 0.01 21.06
C VAL A 94 -0.66 0.87 21.62
N LEU A 95 0.50 0.78 20.98
CA LEU A 95 1.53 1.80 21.09
C LEU A 95 1.29 2.82 19.98
N LYS A 96 1.04 4.08 20.35
CA LYS A 96 0.96 5.20 19.41
C LYS A 96 2.27 5.98 19.44
N ILE A 97 2.83 6.23 18.27
CA ILE A 97 4.11 6.92 18.08
C ILE A 97 3.81 8.08 17.14
N ASP A 98 3.54 9.23 17.73
CA ASP A 98 3.11 10.42 17.01
C ASP A 98 4.27 11.41 16.85
N ASP A 99 4.27 12.17 15.75
CA ASP A 99 5.21 13.27 15.49
C ASP A 99 6.71 12.89 15.53
N VAL A 100 7.04 11.65 15.16
CA VAL A 100 8.43 11.18 15.07
C VAL A 100 8.96 11.35 13.66
N SER A 101 10.16 11.93 13.55
CA SER A 101 10.93 11.96 12.30
C SER A 101 11.70 10.66 12.13
N TRP A 102 11.52 10.01 10.99
CA TRP A 102 12.11 8.72 10.65
C TRP A 102 13.17 8.89 9.57
N ASP A 103 14.34 8.31 9.82
CA ASP A 103 15.44 8.22 8.87
C ASP A 103 15.46 6.85 8.17
N VAL A 104 15.80 6.84 6.88
CA VAL A 104 15.97 5.61 6.11
C VAL A 104 17.41 5.12 6.26
N PHE A 105 17.60 3.92 6.80
CA PHE A 105 18.91 3.28 6.93
C PHE A 105 18.83 1.80 6.57
N GLY A 106 19.60 1.36 5.56
CA GLY A 106 19.65 -0.05 5.16
C GLY A 106 18.31 -0.64 4.73
N GLY A 107 17.39 0.17 4.18
CA GLY A 107 16.04 -0.27 3.81
C GLY A 107 15.06 -0.36 4.99
N HIS A 108 15.40 0.25 6.13
CA HIS A 108 14.53 0.34 7.31
C HIS A 108 14.25 1.81 7.64
N LEU A 109 13.13 2.07 8.32
CA LEU A 109 12.91 3.36 8.98
C LEU A 109 13.38 3.26 10.42
N THR A 110 14.14 4.26 10.86
CA THR A 110 14.72 4.31 12.21
C THR A 110 14.48 5.66 12.85
N ALA A 111 14.25 5.65 14.16
CA ALA A 111 14.10 6.87 14.94
C ALA A 111 14.65 6.68 16.35
N GLN A 112 15.04 7.77 17.01
CA GLN A 112 15.35 7.78 18.42
C GLN A 112 14.36 8.69 19.14
N VAL A 113 13.74 8.16 20.20
CA VAL A 113 12.71 8.88 20.96
C VAL A 113 13.01 8.80 22.46
N PRO A 114 12.72 9.85 23.22
CA PRO A 114 12.74 9.79 24.68
C PRO A 114 11.79 8.68 25.20
N LYS A 115 12.16 7.99 26.28
CA LYS A 115 11.31 6.91 26.81
C LYS A 115 9.95 7.39 27.30
N ASP A 116 9.87 8.63 27.79
CA ASP A 116 8.67 9.27 28.34
C ASP A 116 7.69 9.75 27.26
N THR A 117 8.09 9.81 25.99
CA THR A 117 7.17 10.15 24.89
C THR A 117 6.37 8.95 24.39
N LEU A 118 6.69 7.73 24.82
CA LEU A 118 5.97 6.53 24.41
C LEU A 118 4.94 6.12 25.47
N SER A 119 3.70 5.93 25.02
CA SER A 119 2.62 5.41 25.85
C SER A 119 1.95 4.22 25.18
N VAL A 120 1.85 3.13 25.93
CA VAL A 120 1.05 1.96 25.54
C VAL A 120 -0.31 2.08 26.20
N VAL A 121 -1.37 2.07 25.41
CA VAL A 121 -2.74 2.28 25.87
C VAL A 121 -3.54 0.99 25.64
N PRO A 122 -4.28 0.48 26.64
CA PRO A 122 -5.21 -0.61 26.42
C PRO A 122 -6.34 -0.16 25.49
N ILE A 123 -6.76 -1.05 24.61
CA ILE A 123 -7.88 -0.80 23.68
C ILE A 123 -8.91 -1.91 23.80
N THR A 124 -10.12 -1.65 23.34
CA THR A 124 -11.14 -2.69 23.28
C THR A 124 -10.77 -3.74 22.22
N GLU A 125 -11.32 -4.94 22.35
CA GLU A 125 -11.19 -5.96 21.30
C GLU A 125 -11.78 -5.47 19.97
N GLU A 126 -12.88 -4.71 20.02
CA GLU A 126 -13.48 -4.10 18.82
C GLU A 126 -12.54 -3.10 18.16
N ASP A 127 -11.89 -2.21 18.91
CA ASP A 127 -10.89 -1.27 18.38
C ASP A 127 -9.65 -2.00 17.85
N PHE A 128 -9.21 -3.06 18.56
CA PHE A 128 -8.10 -3.90 18.11
C PHE A 128 -8.44 -4.57 16.78
N GLU A 129 -9.62 -5.15 16.66
CA GLU A 129 -10.13 -5.74 15.43
C GLU A 129 -10.31 -4.69 14.33
N ALA A 130 -10.81 -3.50 14.64
CA ALA A 130 -10.95 -2.43 13.66
C ALA A 130 -9.59 -1.95 13.12
N LEU A 131 -8.60 -1.79 14.00
CA LEU A 131 -7.24 -1.37 13.64
C LEU A 131 -6.44 -2.52 12.98
N SER A 132 -6.67 -3.76 13.39
CA SER A 132 -6.03 -4.94 12.78
C SER A 132 -6.67 -5.30 11.44
N ARG A 133 -7.96 -4.98 11.22
CA ARG A 133 -8.62 -5.09 9.90
C ARG A 133 -8.33 -3.91 8.98
N ALA A 134 -7.75 -2.83 9.50
CA ALA A 134 -7.07 -1.85 8.67
C ALA A 134 -5.83 -2.46 7.96
N VAL A 135 -5.43 -3.70 8.33
CA VAL A 135 -4.66 -4.62 7.48
C VAL A 135 -5.57 -5.20 6.41
N PHE A 136 -5.33 -4.84 5.16
CA PHE A 136 -5.99 -5.50 4.05
C PHE A 136 -5.09 -6.61 3.52
N ASP A 137 -5.26 -7.83 4.00
CA ASP A 137 -4.59 -8.99 3.41
C ASP A 137 -5.37 -9.42 2.16
N PHE A 138 -5.13 -8.72 1.05
CA PHE A 138 -5.61 -9.17 -0.25
C PHE A 138 -4.84 -10.43 -0.65
N ASP A 139 -5.41 -11.58 -0.31
CA ASP A 139 -4.96 -12.86 -0.83
C ASP A 139 -5.49 -13.04 -2.25
N TRP A 140 -4.78 -12.44 -3.21
CA TRP A 140 -5.13 -12.55 -4.63
C TRP A 140 -5.20 -14.00 -5.11
N SER A 141 -4.54 -14.96 -4.45
CA SER A 141 -4.67 -16.37 -4.81
C SER A 141 -6.06 -16.94 -4.50
N LYS A 142 -6.80 -16.28 -3.61
CA LYS A 142 -8.18 -16.60 -3.22
C LYS A 142 -9.20 -15.63 -3.81
N LEU A 143 -8.84 -14.89 -4.87
CA LEU A 143 -9.79 -14.05 -5.58
C LEU A 143 -11.00 -14.91 -5.99
N ILE A 144 -12.18 -14.52 -5.47
CA ILE A 144 -13.44 -15.19 -5.73
C ILE A 144 -13.86 -14.83 -7.15
N VAL A 145 -14.40 -15.80 -7.88
CA VAL A 145 -15.07 -15.59 -9.17
C VAL A 145 -16.57 -15.53 -8.90
N PRO A 146 -17.21 -14.34 -8.86
CA PRO A 146 -18.64 -14.23 -8.58
C PRO A 146 -19.47 -14.96 -9.63
N ALA A 147 -20.72 -15.31 -9.30
CA ALA A 147 -21.60 -16.01 -10.24
C ALA A 147 -21.95 -15.14 -11.46
N GLU A 148 -22.00 -13.82 -11.26
CA GLU A 148 -22.21 -12.79 -12.28
C GLU A 148 -20.95 -12.37 -13.03
N CYS A 149 -19.81 -13.02 -12.76
CA CYS A 149 -18.55 -12.75 -13.45
C CYS A 149 -18.71 -13.01 -14.96
N SER A 150 -18.11 -12.15 -15.75
CA SER A 150 -18.09 -12.22 -17.22
C SER A 150 -17.36 -13.47 -17.77
N GLY A 151 -16.56 -14.12 -16.93
CA GLY A 151 -15.85 -15.36 -17.24
C GLY A 151 -15.74 -16.28 -16.03
N THR A 152 -14.97 -17.36 -16.17
CA THR A 152 -14.88 -18.45 -15.18
C THR A 152 -13.55 -18.49 -14.45
N LYS A 153 -12.58 -17.66 -14.85
CA LYS A 153 -11.23 -17.64 -14.27
C LYS A 153 -11.06 -16.45 -13.34
N GLN A 154 -10.09 -16.57 -12.43
CA GLN A 154 -9.67 -15.46 -11.58
C GLN A 154 -9.13 -14.26 -12.37
N SER A 155 -8.55 -14.47 -13.56
CA SER A 155 -8.19 -13.35 -14.45
C SER A 155 -9.42 -12.53 -14.85
N ASP A 156 -10.52 -13.21 -15.15
CA ASP A 156 -11.77 -12.59 -15.58
C ASP A 156 -12.40 -11.83 -14.40
N ALA A 157 -12.36 -12.44 -13.20
CA ALA A 157 -12.79 -11.78 -11.97
C ALA A 157 -11.94 -10.56 -11.62
N PHE A 158 -10.64 -10.60 -11.90
CA PHE A 158 -9.74 -9.46 -11.72
C PHE A 158 -10.09 -8.31 -12.68
N GLU A 159 -10.34 -8.62 -13.95
CA GLU A 159 -10.82 -7.64 -14.94
C GLU A 159 -12.16 -7.01 -14.51
N ASP A 160 -13.09 -7.82 -13.99
CA ASP A 160 -14.39 -7.35 -13.53
C ASP A 160 -14.27 -6.46 -12.28
N LEU A 161 -13.45 -6.86 -11.31
CA LEU A 161 -13.14 -6.05 -10.14
C LEU A 161 -12.63 -4.66 -10.53
N VAL A 162 -11.67 -4.60 -11.47
CA VAL A 162 -11.11 -3.33 -11.95
C VAL A 162 -12.15 -2.54 -12.75
N SER A 163 -12.96 -3.21 -13.57
CA SER A 163 -14.02 -2.58 -14.35
C SER A 163 -15.07 -1.93 -13.45
N GLU A 164 -15.53 -2.65 -12.42
CA GLU A 164 -16.51 -2.13 -11.46
C GLU A 164 -15.91 -1.00 -10.61
N LEU A 165 -14.63 -1.11 -10.22
CA LEU A 165 -13.91 -0.01 -9.56
C LEU A 165 -13.91 1.26 -10.44
N LEU A 166 -13.53 1.14 -11.71
CA LEU A 166 -13.47 2.27 -12.64
C LEU A 166 -14.85 2.88 -12.94
N GLN A 167 -15.91 2.08 -13.00
CA GLN A 167 -17.27 2.59 -13.20
C GLN A 167 -17.74 3.51 -12.07
N THR A 168 -17.15 3.41 -10.88
CA THR A 168 -17.40 4.38 -9.81
C THR A 168 -16.74 5.74 -10.04
N MET A 169 -15.77 5.82 -10.96
CA MET A 169 -14.91 6.98 -11.18
C MET A 169 -15.41 7.87 -12.32
N ALA A 170 -16.69 8.27 -12.32
CA ALA A 170 -17.28 9.23 -13.26
C ALA A 170 -16.81 9.08 -14.74
N ILE A 171 -16.70 7.83 -15.20
CA ILE A 171 -16.30 7.50 -16.56
C ILE A 171 -17.52 7.39 -17.47
N ASP A 172 -17.34 7.73 -18.73
CA ASP A 172 -18.36 7.64 -19.77
C ASP A 172 -18.08 6.48 -20.72
N ASN A 173 -19.12 5.93 -21.32
CA ASN A 173 -19.05 4.97 -22.43
C ASN A 173 -18.16 3.73 -22.15
N PHE A 174 -18.13 3.25 -20.91
CA PHE A 174 -17.35 2.07 -20.55
C PHE A 174 -17.82 0.84 -21.35
N THR A 175 -16.88 0.18 -22.01
CA THR A 175 -17.09 -1.07 -22.72
C THR A 175 -16.05 -2.09 -22.28
N ARG A 176 -16.51 -3.18 -21.67
CA ARG A 176 -15.68 -4.37 -21.40
C ARG A 176 -15.49 -5.14 -22.71
N ILE A 177 -14.27 -5.58 -22.99
CA ILE A 177 -13.96 -6.43 -24.14
C ILE A 177 -13.83 -7.86 -23.63
N GLY A 178 -14.74 -8.74 -24.07
CA GLY A 178 -14.77 -10.15 -23.66
C GLY A 178 -13.77 -11.02 -24.41
N THR A 179 -13.79 -12.32 -24.09
CA THR A 179 -12.91 -13.33 -24.70
C THR A 179 -13.13 -13.44 -26.21
N GLY A 180 -12.12 -13.04 -27.00
CA GLY A 180 -12.16 -12.99 -28.47
C GLY A 180 -10.75 -12.87 -29.07
N VAL A 181 -10.63 -12.46 -30.34
CA VAL A 181 -9.31 -12.10 -30.91
C VAL A 181 -8.83 -10.86 -30.16
N ASP A 182 -8.03 -11.11 -29.13
CA ASP A 182 -7.66 -10.14 -28.13
C ASP A 182 -6.70 -9.13 -28.73
N ARG A 183 -7.23 -7.94 -29.05
CA ARG A 183 -6.48 -6.84 -29.68
C ARG A 183 -5.73 -6.01 -28.65
N GLY A 184 -5.33 -6.63 -27.54
CA GLY A 184 -4.56 -6.04 -26.45
C GLY A 184 -5.34 -5.06 -25.60
N ARG A 185 -6.60 -5.36 -25.28
CA ARG A 185 -7.42 -4.52 -24.41
C ARG A 185 -8.49 -5.34 -23.71
N ASP A 186 -8.65 -5.11 -22.42
CA ASP A 186 -9.70 -5.73 -21.59
C ASP A 186 -10.90 -4.77 -21.43
N GLY A 187 -10.67 -3.47 -21.63
CA GLY A 187 -11.72 -2.46 -21.63
C GLY A 187 -11.36 -1.19 -22.38
N GLN A 188 -12.37 -0.38 -22.66
CA GLN A 188 -12.21 0.98 -23.17
C GLN A 188 -13.26 1.89 -22.53
N PHE A 189 -12.91 3.16 -22.31
CA PHE A 189 -13.83 4.15 -21.76
C PHE A 189 -13.39 5.56 -22.14
N GLN A 190 -14.22 6.53 -21.78
CA GLN A 190 -13.93 7.94 -21.96
C GLN A 190 -13.97 8.66 -20.61
N ILE A 191 -13.11 9.65 -20.45
CA ILE A 191 -13.22 10.63 -19.36
C ILE A 191 -13.55 11.97 -19.99
N ASN A 192 -14.71 12.52 -19.63
CA ASN A 192 -15.12 13.84 -20.07
C ASN A 192 -14.54 14.92 -19.15
N MET A 193 -13.65 15.75 -19.71
CA MET A 193 -13.04 16.86 -18.99
C MET A 193 -14.02 18.02 -18.74
N ALA A 194 -15.24 17.99 -19.32
CA ALA A 194 -16.28 18.99 -19.08
C ALA A 194 -16.70 19.08 -17.61
N SER A 195 -16.53 17.99 -16.84
CA SER A 195 -16.74 17.98 -15.39
C SER A 195 -15.75 18.89 -14.63
N TRP A 196 -14.59 19.16 -15.23
CA TRP A 196 -13.52 20.01 -14.67
C TRP A 196 -13.50 21.41 -15.29
N ILE A 197 -13.83 21.54 -16.59
CA ILE A 197 -13.94 22.83 -17.29
C ILE A 197 -15.24 22.84 -18.11
N HIS A 198 -16.27 23.49 -17.55
CA HIS A 198 -17.65 23.50 -18.07
C HIS A 198 -17.83 23.98 -19.52
N SER A 199 -16.81 24.62 -20.11
CA SER A 199 -16.83 25.14 -21.49
C SER A 199 -16.09 24.26 -22.50
N VAL A 200 -15.49 23.16 -22.07
CA VAL A 200 -14.62 22.32 -22.91
C VAL A 200 -15.19 20.90 -22.99
N ASN A 201 -15.84 20.59 -24.11
CA ASN A 201 -16.28 19.23 -24.43
C ASN A 201 -15.13 18.44 -25.07
N VAL A 202 -14.09 18.18 -24.28
CA VAL A 202 -12.96 17.33 -24.70
C VAL A 202 -13.05 16.05 -23.89
N SER A 203 -13.41 14.97 -24.58
CA SER A 203 -13.29 13.62 -24.05
C SER A 203 -11.90 13.07 -24.36
N THR A 204 -11.35 12.33 -23.41
CA THR A 204 -10.11 11.55 -23.61
C THR A 204 -10.48 10.08 -23.72
N ASN A 205 -9.90 9.39 -24.69
CA ASN A 205 -10.11 7.97 -24.92
C ASN A 205 -9.09 7.14 -24.14
N TRP A 206 -9.58 6.21 -23.33
CA TRP A 206 -8.78 5.35 -22.48
C TRP A 206 -8.92 3.91 -22.92
N VAL A 207 -7.80 3.20 -22.96
CA VAL A 207 -7.74 1.74 -23.07
C VAL A 207 -7.27 1.16 -21.75
N LEU A 208 -7.99 0.15 -21.26
CA LEU A 208 -7.66 -0.60 -20.06
C LEU A 208 -7.02 -1.93 -20.45
N GLN A 209 -5.89 -2.24 -19.83
CA GLN A 209 -5.32 -3.57 -19.77
C GLN A 209 -5.12 -3.99 -18.31
N CYS A 210 -5.63 -5.16 -17.98
CA CYS A 210 -5.49 -5.85 -16.74
C CYS A 210 -4.49 -7.01 -16.89
N LYS A 211 -3.61 -7.19 -15.91
CA LYS A 211 -2.70 -8.34 -15.87
C LYS A 211 -2.72 -8.98 -14.49
N TYR A 212 -3.34 -10.15 -14.42
CA TYR A 212 -3.45 -10.93 -13.20
C TYR A 212 -2.39 -12.04 -13.12
N SER A 213 -1.93 -12.36 -11.92
CA SER A 213 -1.20 -13.58 -11.59
C SER A 213 -1.51 -14.03 -10.18
N MET A 214 -1.86 -15.32 -10.05
CA MET A 214 -2.04 -15.98 -8.76
C MET A 214 -0.71 -16.04 -7.97
N ASN A 215 0.39 -16.34 -8.67
CA ASN A 215 1.71 -16.60 -8.07
C ASN A 215 2.65 -15.38 -8.08
N ARG A 216 2.11 -14.18 -8.32
CA ARG A 216 2.88 -12.93 -8.45
C ARG A 216 4.05 -13.03 -9.43
N SER A 217 3.88 -13.77 -10.53
CA SER A 217 4.88 -13.85 -11.60
C SER A 217 5.24 -12.44 -12.08
N ASN A 218 6.52 -12.21 -12.41
CA ASN A 218 6.96 -10.91 -12.91
C ASN A 218 6.23 -10.55 -14.21
N LEU A 219 5.91 -9.27 -14.37
CA LEU A 219 5.42 -8.74 -15.64
C LEU A 219 6.59 -8.44 -16.59
N SER A 220 6.50 -8.86 -17.84
CA SER A 220 7.56 -8.67 -18.83
C SER A 220 7.35 -7.40 -19.65
N ILE A 221 8.46 -6.71 -19.97
CA ILE A 221 8.48 -5.56 -20.89
C ILE A 221 7.95 -5.97 -22.27
N ASP A 222 8.45 -7.07 -22.83
CA ASP A 222 8.06 -7.54 -24.17
C ASP A 222 6.57 -7.88 -24.25
N GLU A 223 6.03 -8.48 -23.19
CA GLU A 223 4.59 -8.78 -23.08
C GLU A 223 3.78 -7.49 -23.22
N ILE A 224 4.05 -6.49 -22.39
CA ILE A 224 3.27 -5.23 -22.37
C ILE A 224 3.50 -4.40 -23.61
N TYR A 225 4.74 -4.33 -24.12
CA TYR A 225 5.03 -3.63 -25.35
C TYR A 225 4.24 -4.22 -26.53
N SER A 226 4.18 -5.56 -26.64
CA SER A 226 3.41 -6.21 -27.69
C SER A 226 1.91 -5.88 -27.63
N GLU A 227 1.34 -5.73 -26.43
CA GLU A 227 -0.06 -5.29 -26.26
C GLU A 227 -0.24 -3.82 -26.65
N MET A 228 0.67 -2.94 -26.22
CA MET A 228 0.62 -1.51 -26.56
C MET A 228 0.65 -1.28 -28.08
N ILE A 229 1.41 -2.08 -28.84
CA ILE A 229 1.44 -2.00 -30.31
C ILE A 229 0.07 -2.38 -30.92
N LYS A 230 -0.61 -3.41 -30.41
CA LYS A 230 -1.96 -3.76 -30.87
C LYS A 230 -2.94 -2.62 -30.59
N VAL A 231 -2.80 -1.97 -29.44
CA VAL A 231 -3.65 -0.87 -29.00
C VAL A 231 -3.57 0.36 -29.92
N LEU A 232 -2.47 0.57 -30.65
CA LEU A 232 -2.33 1.70 -31.59
C LEU A 232 -3.49 1.81 -32.58
N MET A 233 -4.07 0.69 -33.00
CA MET A 233 -5.19 0.69 -33.94
C MET A 233 -6.46 1.36 -33.38
N HIS A 234 -6.55 1.48 -32.05
CA HIS A 234 -7.66 2.09 -31.33
C HIS A 234 -7.45 3.58 -31.06
N LYS A 235 -6.26 4.12 -31.38
CA LYS A 235 -5.91 5.54 -31.24
C LYS A 235 -6.28 6.12 -29.85
N PRO A 236 -5.86 5.49 -28.73
CA PRO A 236 -6.17 6.03 -27.42
C PRO A 236 -5.38 7.31 -27.13
N ASP A 237 -5.88 8.11 -26.21
CA ASP A 237 -5.12 9.20 -25.59
C ASP A 237 -4.33 8.69 -24.38
N TYR A 238 -4.88 7.70 -23.67
CA TYR A 238 -4.30 7.09 -22.48
C TYR A 238 -4.39 5.55 -22.52
N TYR A 239 -3.35 4.91 -22.00
CA TYR A 239 -3.29 3.48 -21.74
C TYR A 239 -3.13 3.25 -20.24
N LEU A 240 -4.12 2.59 -19.64
CA LEU A 240 -4.16 2.25 -18.23
C LEU A 240 -3.82 0.76 -18.07
N LEU A 241 -2.69 0.48 -17.40
CA LEU A 241 -2.29 -0.85 -16.99
C LEU A 241 -2.60 -1.04 -15.51
N VAL A 242 -3.39 -2.06 -15.18
CA VAL A 242 -3.69 -2.46 -13.80
C VAL A 242 -3.18 -3.87 -13.57
N THR A 243 -2.40 -4.10 -12.52
CA THR A 243 -1.81 -5.43 -12.28
C THR A 243 -1.58 -5.74 -10.81
N ASN A 244 -1.73 -7.02 -10.45
CA ASN A 244 -1.32 -7.55 -9.15
C ASN A 244 0.04 -8.31 -9.21
N ARG A 245 0.71 -8.30 -10.36
CA ARG A 245 1.99 -8.96 -10.60
C ARG A 245 3.14 -8.17 -9.97
N LYS A 246 4.26 -8.86 -9.73
CA LYS A 246 5.49 -8.20 -9.31
C LYS A 246 6.11 -7.46 -10.49
N LEU A 247 6.59 -6.25 -10.25
CA LEU A 247 7.34 -5.45 -11.23
C LEU A 247 8.81 -5.40 -10.83
N THR A 248 9.69 -5.40 -11.83
CA THR A 248 11.12 -5.11 -11.64
C THR A 248 11.35 -3.60 -11.72
N SER A 249 12.45 -3.11 -11.15
CA SER A 249 12.89 -1.71 -11.33
C SER A 249 12.94 -1.34 -12.81
N ASP A 250 13.52 -2.22 -13.61
CA ASP A 250 13.72 -2.00 -15.05
C ASP A 250 12.39 -1.87 -15.79
N PHE A 251 11.37 -2.63 -15.38
CA PHE A 251 10.03 -2.50 -15.96
C PHE A 251 9.42 -1.14 -15.62
N VAL A 252 9.53 -0.69 -14.37
CA VAL A 252 8.97 0.60 -13.93
C VAL A 252 9.66 1.76 -14.65
N ASP A 253 10.99 1.74 -14.69
CA ASP A 253 11.80 2.75 -15.39
C ASP A 253 11.45 2.79 -16.88
N TRP A 254 11.34 1.62 -17.53
CA TRP A 254 10.91 1.52 -18.92
C TRP A 254 9.51 2.07 -19.14
N PHE A 255 8.54 1.66 -18.32
CA PHE A 255 7.13 2.06 -18.46
C PHE A 255 6.96 3.57 -18.25
N GLN A 256 7.73 4.19 -17.35
CA GLN A 256 7.70 5.62 -17.07
C GLN A 256 8.57 6.46 -18.01
N SER A 257 9.50 5.84 -18.75
CA SER A 257 10.40 6.59 -19.62
C SER A 257 9.66 7.34 -20.74
N ASP A 258 10.13 8.57 -20.98
CA ASP A 258 9.78 9.42 -22.13
C ASP A 258 10.60 9.08 -23.39
N LEU A 259 11.55 8.13 -23.26
CA LEU A 259 12.49 7.67 -24.29
C LEU A 259 11.83 7.13 -25.57
N MET A 260 10.50 7.04 -25.58
CA MET A 260 9.75 6.59 -26.74
C MET A 260 9.62 7.65 -27.82
N GLN A 261 9.93 8.94 -27.58
CA GLN A 261 9.83 9.97 -28.63
C GLN A 261 10.85 9.82 -29.78
N ASP A 262 12.04 9.27 -29.51
CA ASP A 262 13.17 9.21 -30.47
C ASP A 262 13.68 7.79 -30.78
N THR A 263 12.88 6.75 -30.46
CA THR A 263 13.25 5.34 -30.69
C THR A 263 12.25 4.61 -31.58
N ASN A 264 12.61 3.42 -32.08
CA ASN A 264 11.70 2.52 -32.81
C ASN A 264 10.52 2.00 -31.97
N TYR A 265 10.43 2.42 -30.70
CA TYR A 265 9.42 2.02 -29.72
C TYR A 265 8.38 3.12 -29.47
N TYR A 266 8.12 4.01 -30.44
CA TYR A 266 7.21 5.15 -30.26
C TYR A 266 5.78 4.71 -29.93
N ILE A 267 5.32 5.11 -28.75
CA ILE A 267 3.96 4.92 -28.27
C ILE A 267 3.30 6.32 -28.13
N PRO A 268 2.36 6.69 -29.02
CA PRO A 268 1.77 8.03 -29.13
C PRO A 268 0.66 8.30 -28.10
N PHE A 269 0.71 7.68 -26.92
CA PHE A 269 -0.29 7.85 -25.88
C PHE A 269 0.35 7.88 -24.49
N LYS A 270 -0.35 8.50 -23.54
CA LYS A 270 0.12 8.56 -22.15
C LYS A 270 -0.11 7.22 -21.46
N LYS A 271 0.82 6.85 -20.58
CA LYS A 271 0.80 5.57 -19.86
C LYS A 271 0.48 5.82 -18.40
N VAL A 272 -0.44 5.05 -17.84
CA VAL A 272 -0.79 5.06 -16.42
C VAL A 272 -0.67 3.64 -15.89
N LEU A 273 -0.02 3.48 -14.73
CA LEU A 273 0.19 2.20 -14.08
C LEU A 273 -0.46 2.24 -12.69
N ILE A 274 -1.32 1.26 -12.41
CA ILE A 274 -1.83 0.96 -11.07
C ILE A 274 -1.26 -0.40 -10.68
N GLN A 275 -0.37 -0.41 -9.70
CA GLN A 275 0.23 -1.64 -9.20
C GLN A 275 -0.67 -2.21 -8.10
N ARG A 276 -0.22 -3.35 -7.58
CA ARG A 276 -0.92 -4.08 -6.53
C ARG A 276 -1.19 -3.18 -5.33
N GLU A 277 -0.17 -2.50 -4.83
CA GLU A 277 -0.25 -1.73 -3.59
C GLU A 277 -1.21 -0.54 -3.74
N GLU A 278 -1.21 0.15 -4.88
CA GLU A 278 -2.19 1.22 -5.14
C GLU A 278 -3.61 0.66 -5.28
N LEU A 279 -3.79 -0.46 -5.97
CA LEU A 279 -5.10 -1.11 -6.12
C LEU A 279 -5.67 -1.58 -4.77
N GLU A 280 -4.85 -2.22 -3.95
CA GLU A 280 -5.19 -2.60 -2.59
C GLU A 280 -5.57 -1.37 -1.75
N GLY A 281 -4.78 -0.29 -1.86
CA GLY A 281 -5.08 0.98 -1.21
C GLY A 281 -6.41 1.60 -1.65
N MET A 282 -6.76 1.52 -2.93
CA MET A 282 -8.06 1.95 -3.44
C MET A 282 -9.18 1.09 -2.87
N LEU A 283 -9.10 -0.23 -3.00
CA LEU A 283 -10.13 -1.19 -2.53
C LEU A 283 -10.33 -1.17 -1.00
N SER A 284 -9.39 -0.57 -0.28
CA SER A 284 -9.45 -0.38 1.17
C SER A 284 -10.35 0.78 1.60
N LEU A 285 -10.72 1.69 0.69
CA LEU A 285 -11.54 2.85 1.03
C LEU A 285 -12.98 2.42 1.35
N PRO A 286 -13.66 3.08 2.31
CA PRO A 286 -14.99 2.68 2.77
C PRO A 286 -16.03 2.50 1.66
N GLN A 287 -15.99 3.35 0.63
CA GLN A 287 -16.90 3.29 -0.52
C GLN A 287 -16.72 2.04 -1.40
N TYR A 288 -15.63 1.29 -1.25
CA TYR A 288 -15.32 0.08 -2.02
C TYR A 288 -15.38 -1.20 -1.19
N LEU A 289 -15.88 -1.13 0.05
CA LEU A 289 -16.05 -2.32 0.90
C LEU A 289 -16.93 -3.40 0.27
N TRP A 290 -17.92 -2.99 -0.53
CA TRP A 290 -18.79 -3.93 -1.24
C TRP A 290 -18.04 -4.70 -2.33
N LEU A 291 -17.12 -4.05 -3.07
CA LEU A 291 -16.24 -4.73 -4.03
C LEU A 291 -15.32 -5.71 -3.32
N LYS A 292 -14.71 -5.26 -2.22
CA LYS A 292 -13.86 -6.14 -1.40
C LYS A 292 -14.62 -7.39 -0.97
N LYS A 293 -15.82 -7.22 -0.40
CA LYS A 293 -16.67 -8.34 0.04
C LYS A 293 -17.02 -9.28 -1.12
N LYS A 294 -17.36 -8.72 -2.28
CA LYS A 294 -17.72 -9.49 -3.48
C LYS A 294 -16.58 -10.38 -3.98
N TYR A 295 -15.36 -9.85 -4.03
CA TYR A 295 -14.22 -10.53 -4.67
C TYR A 295 -13.26 -11.22 -3.71
N PHE A 296 -13.34 -10.95 -2.40
CA PHE A 296 -12.41 -11.51 -1.40
C PHE A 296 -13.10 -12.13 -0.16
N GLY A 297 -14.41 -11.98 0.00
CA GLY A 297 -15.17 -12.51 1.13
C GLY A 297 -15.38 -11.49 2.24
#